data_AF-A0A009SV29-F1
#
_entry.id   AF-A0A009SV29-F1
#
_cell.length_a   1.000
_cell.length_b   1.000
_cell.length_c   1.000
_cell.angle_alpha   90.00
_cell.angle_beta   90.00
_cell.angle_gamma   90.00
#
_symmetry.space_group_name_H-M   'P 1'
#
loop_
_entity.id
_entity.type
_entity.pdbx_description
1 polymer ?
#
loop_
_entity_poly.entity_id
_entity_poly.type
_entity_poly.pdbx_seq_one_letter_code
_entity_poly.pdbx_strand_id
1 'polypeptide(L)'
;MSEHNSIQFDPTALLIIKNEIDNSIKLVEGAVSTLIEEQALPFGIDDALEQFKQCTHVLRLIDIPYLAKITQYSTELMQKIMANPEHINTDDVVALSEGTTMVKRYIEFICLREVEVPQFLLDTLNNLEKALNKPLTSSGKQIASKLSTASLELPLPEVLINERTQFIHQLYKLSLHQFLNKTESARDFQVFKLIGSYLVSMAQGQPSQQYWQLVNSAFSHIDELVLNDARLRVFINLENAISLFLASPEGFEANLTALADILSIVIGQEDQLAQQIRSQLNIGHEFLTDTQLKALSQHLYGPDFDTMQTVSQLILSEMNKVRNDIEYNYQNMSPEKAQQLQSNLMLLAHTFKLLNLNEAASELSQQASSLSQINILSNENYAQQLMKSILSAMNAIGILVRHYSSNRLQIRVNNTNISLDRLDEAHQTLLNETKNLTDFVCQSLTLYANDQTQNIEAIAGSLKELAGAAEFLGSTVQQNALLETAKFVQKQIDQNQPFNHDQIHCIFNVLAGLDMLVDNLKNKQPVLQSMFDVALLSSQQLQKKAA
;
A
#
# COMPACT_ATOMS: atom_id res chain seq x y z
N MET A 1 -11.03 -0.07 19.85
CA MET A 1 -10.80 1.09 20.73
C MET A 1 -9.37 1.00 21.23
N SER A 2 -8.45 1.69 20.54
CA SER A 2 -7.16 2.20 21.05
C SER A 2 -6.43 2.86 19.87
N GLU A 3 -6.59 4.18 19.76
CA GLU A 3 -5.70 5.15 19.09
C GLU A 3 -5.11 4.76 17.72
N HIS A 4 -5.94 4.74 16.69
CA HIS A 4 -5.53 5.05 15.32
C HIS A 4 -6.18 6.37 14.98
N ASN A 5 -5.41 7.46 14.84
CA ASN A 5 -5.75 8.64 14.05
C ASN A 5 -4.70 9.75 14.26
N SER A 6 -3.71 9.82 13.36
CA SER A 6 -3.19 11.08 12.78
C SER A 6 -1.97 10.86 11.88
N ILE A 7 -2.01 9.86 10.99
CA ILE A 7 -1.30 9.89 9.70
C ILE A 7 -2.31 9.29 8.73
N GLN A 8 -3.23 10.09 8.21
CA GLN A 8 -4.12 9.62 7.17
C GLN A 8 -3.68 10.31 5.89
N PHE A 9 -2.73 9.67 5.21
CA PHE A 9 -2.57 9.93 3.78
C PHE A 9 -3.91 9.58 3.14
N ASP A 10 -4.46 10.47 2.32
CA ASP A 10 -5.67 10.15 1.57
C ASP A 10 -5.27 9.50 0.23
N PRO A 11 -5.41 8.16 0.09
CA PRO A 11 -5.02 7.48 -1.13
C PRO A 11 -6.00 7.67 -2.28
N THR A 12 -7.09 8.43 -2.13
CA THR A 12 -8.16 8.52 -3.15
C THR A 12 -7.63 8.99 -4.50
N ALA A 13 -6.88 10.09 -4.52
CA ALA A 13 -6.31 10.61 -5.76
C ALA A 13 -5.34 9.61 -6.40
N LEU A 14 -4.55 8.92 -5.57
CA LEU A 14 -3.59 7.92 -6.02
C LEU A 14 -4.26 6.65 -6.55
N LEU A 15 -5.33 6.18 -5.90
CA LEU A 15 -6.09 5.01 -6.32
C LEU A 15 -6.77 5.21 -7.68
N ILE A 16 -7.20 6.44 -8.00
CA ILE A 16 -7.78 6.77 -9.31
C ILE A 16 -6.75 6.57 -10.43
N ILE A 17 -5.51 6.98 -10.20
CA ILE A 17 -4.44 6.97 -11.21
C ILE A 17 -3.57 5.70 -11.16
N LYS A 18 -3.70 4.86 -10.13
CA LYS A 18 -2.86 3.68 -9.90
C LYS A 18 -2.81 2.78 -11.13
N ASN A 19 -3.95 2.47 -11.74
CA ASN A 19 -4.00 1.61 -12.92
C ASN A 19 -3.22 2.19 -14.11
N GLU A 20 -3.24 3.50 -14.29
CA GLU A 20 -2.50 4.18 -15.35
C GLU A 20 -0.99 4.11 -15.12
N ILE A 21 -0.57 4.31 -13.86
CA ILE A 21 0.83 4.17 -13.45
C ILE A 21 1.31 2.73 -13.63
N ASP A 22 0.52 1.75 -13.18
CA ASP A 22 0.84 0.32 -13.30
C ASP A 22 0.97 -0.11 -14.77
N ASN A 23 0.10 0.40 -15.64
CA ASN A 23 0.17 0.15 -17.09
C ASN A 23 1.42 0.78 -17.70
N SER A 24 1.71 2.04 -17.36
CA SER A 24 2.92 2.74 -17.82
C SER A 24 4.19 2.01 -17.41
N ILE A 25 4.26 1.53 -16.16
CA ILE A 25 5.38 0.73 -15.64
C ILE A 25 5.53 -0.56 -16.43
N LYS A 26 4.45 -1.31 -16.67
CA LYS A 26 4.49 -2.55 -17.47
C LYS A 26 5.03 -2.32 -18.87
N LEU A 27 4.63 -1.21 -19.52
CA LEU A 27 5.15 -0.85 -20.85
C LEU A 27 6.65 -0.54 -20.81
N VAL A 28 7.11 0.21 -19.81
CA VAL A 28 8.54 0.51 -19.63
C VAL A 28 9.34 -0.77 -19.35
N GLU A 29 8.87 -1.64 -18.44
CA GLU A 29 9.55 -2.90 -18.11
C GLU A 29 9.60 -3.87 -19.30
N GLY A 30 8.52 -3.95 -20.08
CA GLY A 30 8.49 -4.71 -21.34
C GLY A 30 9.50 -4.16 -22.34
N ALA A 31 9.54 -2.84 -22.52
CA ALA A 31 10.47 -2.19 -23.43
C ALA A 31 11.95 -2.39 -23.04
N VAL A 32 12.27 -2.32 -21.74
CA VAL A 32 13.61 -2.62 -21.23
C VAL A 32 13.98 -4.07 -21.52
N SER A 33 13.06 -5.01 -21.29
CA SER A 33 13.29 -6.44 -21.54
C SER A 33 13.59 -6.71 -23.01
N THR A 34 12.78 -6.17 -23.93
CA THR A 34 13.00 -6.29 -25.37
C THR A 34 14.32 -5.63 -25.80
N LEU A 35 14.66 -4.47 -25.24
CA LEU A 35 15.90 -3.78 -25.56
C LEU A 35 17.14 -4.59 -25.13
N ILE A 36 17.08 -5.31 -24.01
CA ILE A 36 18.16 -6.20 -23.56
C ILE A 36 18.29 -7.43 -24.47
N GLU A 37 17.16 -8.01 -24.89
CA GLU A 37 17.13 -9.22 -25.72
C GLU A 37 17.54 -8.95 -27.17
N GLU A 38 17.03 -7.85 -27.76
CA GLU A 38 17.17 -7.55 -29.18
C GLU A 38 18.23 -6.49 -29.48
N GLN A 39 18.75 -5.79 -28.47
CA GLN A 39 19.68 -4.64 -28.62
C GLN A 39 19.16 -3.55 -29.57
N ALA A 40 17.85 -3.50 -29.74
CA ALA A 40 17.15 -2.57 -30.62
C ALA A 40 16.06 -1.84 -29.83
N LEU A 41 15.71 -0.64 -30.30
CA LEU A 41 14.64 0.13 -29.70
C LEU A 41 13.28 -0.50 -30.04
N PRO A 42 12.49 -0.95 -29.04
CA PRO A 42 11.17 -1.48 -29.29
C PRO A 42 10.21 -0.39 -29.79
N PHE A 43 9.28 -0.79 -30.65
CA PHE A 43 8.25 0.11 -31.16
C PHE A 43 7.34 0.61 -30.02
N GLY A 44 7.05 1.91 -29.97
CA GLY A 44 6.17 2.52 -28.96
C GLY A 44 6.84 2.89 -27.63
N ILE A 45 8.17 2.73 -27.52
CA ILE A 45 8.94 3.09 -26.32
C ILE A 45 8.84 4.58 -25.95
N ASP A 46 8.79 5.47 -26.95
CA ASP A 46 8.68 6.92 -26.74
C ASP A 46 7.32 7.29 -26.12
N ASP A 47 6.24 6.66 -26.58
CA ASP A 47 4.90 6.87 -26.05
C ASP A 47 4.79 6.36 -24.61
N ALA A 48 5.36 5.18 -24.33
CA ALA A 48 5.41 4.61 -22.97
C ALA A 48 6.21 5.51 -22.01
N LEU A 49 7.33 6.08 -22.46
CA LEU A 49 8.12 7.02 -21.67
C LEU A 49 7.39 8.33 -21.41
N GLU A 50 6.66 8.87 -22.39
CA GLU A 50 5.90 10.10 -22.20
C GLU A 50 4.74 9.87 -21.21
N GLN A 51 4.06 8.72 -21.26
CA GLN A 51 3.06 8.34 -20.25
C GLN A 51 3.67 8.23 -18.84
N PHE A 52 4.83 7.59 -18.71
CA PHE A 52 5.51 7.47 -17.42
C PHE A 52 6.01 8.82 -16.89
N LYS A 53 6.42 9.73 -17.79
CA LYS A 53 6.74 11.12 -17.45
C LYS A 53 5.51 11.92 -17.04
N GLN A 54 4.35 11.71 -17.65
CA GLN A 54 3.09 12.30 -17.18
C GLN A 54 2.75 11.83 -15.76
N CYS A 55 2.96 10.55 -15.45
CA CYS A 55 2.79 10.02 -14.10
C CYS A 55 3.64 10.78 -13.07
N THR A 56 4.87 11.15 -13.42
CA THR A 56 5.74 11.99 -12.57
C THR A 56 5.08 13.33 -12.20
N HIS A 57 4.44 13.99 -13.17
CA HIS A 57 3.76 15.27 -12.93
C HIS A 57 2.54 15.10 -12.03
N VAL A 58 1.77 14.02 -12.21
CA VAL A 58 0.63 13.72 -11.35
C VAL A 58 1.08 13.42 -9.92
N LEU A 59 2.13 12.62 -9.73
CA LEU A 59 2.70 12.32 -8.40
C LEU A 59 3.17 13.57 -7.66
N ARG A 60 3.68 14.59 -8.39
CA ARG A 60 4.02 15.89 -7.81
C ARG A 60 2.78 16.70 -7.42
N LEU A 61 1.68 16.60 -8.16
CA LEU A 61 0.43 17.29 -7.84
C LEU A 61 -0.25 16.74 -6.58
N ILE A 62 -0.12 15.44 -6.31
CA ILE A 62 -0.64 14.78 -5.10
C ILE A 62 0.34 14.82 -3.91
N ASP A 63 1.39 15.64 -4.00
CA ASP A 63 2.40 15.89 -2.96
C ASP A 63 3.19 14.65 -2.49
N ILE A 64 3.59 13.77 -3.43
CA ILE A 64 4.48 12.62 -3.14
C ILE A 64 5.83 12.84 -3.84
N PRO A 65 6.69 13.76 -3.33
CA PRO A 65 7.85 14.27 -4.05
C PRO A 65 8.96 13.24 -4.28
N TYR A 66 9.16 12.31 -3.35
CA TYR A 66 10.20 11.28 -3.48
C TYR A 66 9.86 10.26 -4.56
N LEU A 67 8.60 9.84 -4.61
CA LEU A 67 8.12 8.92 -5.63
C LEU A 67 8.15 9.58 -7.02
N ALA A 68 7.71 10.83 -7.13
CA ALA A 68 7.83 11.61 -8.36
C ALA A 68 9.30 11.75 -8.81
N LYS A 69 10.25 11.87 -7.87
CA LYS A 69 11.68 11.94 -8.18
C LYS A 69 12.22 10.61 -8.71
N ILE A 70 11.77 9.48 -8.13
CA ILE A 70 12.12 8.14 -8.62
C ILE A 70 11.59 7.94 -10.04
N THR A 71 10.31 8.24 -10.30
CA THR A 71 9.76 8.11 -11.66
C THR A 71 10.48 9.00 -12.66
N GLN A 72 10.79 10.25 -12.28
CA GLN A 72 11.58 11.17 -13.11
C GLN A 72 12.96 10.58 -13.47
N TYR A 73 13.68 10.09 -12.47
CA TYR A 73 15.03 9.55 -12.67
C TYR A 73 15.01 8.21 -13.41
N SER A 74 13.98 7.39 -13.22
CA SER A 74 13.76 6.20 -14.05
C SER A 74 13.52 6.57 -15.52
N THR A 75 12.74 7.62 -15.83
CA THR A 75 12.59 8.13 -17.20
C THR A 75 13.92 8.63 -17.77
N GLU A 76 14.67 9.45 -17.02
CA GLU A 76 16.00 9.96 -17.46
C GLU A 76 17.01 8.82 -17.69
N LEU A 77 16.98 7.78 -16.84
CA LEU A 77 17.86 6.62 -16.95
C LEU A 77 17.50 5.77 -18.16
N MET A 78 16.21 5.58 -18.43
CA MET A 78 15.77 4.87 -19.63
C MET A 78 16.17 5.63 -20.90
N GLN A 79 16.04 6.97 -20.93
CA GLN A 79 16.54 7.78 -22.05
C GLN A 79 18.06 7.63 -22.26
N LYS A 80 18.84 7.56 -21.17
CA LYS A 80 20.28 7.30 -21.23
C LYS A 80 20.58 5.93 -21.85
N ILE A 81 19.83 4.89 -21.48
CA ILE A 81 19.98 3.54 -22.04
C ILE A 81 19.61 3.53 -23.54
N MET A 82 18.49 4.15 -23.89
CA MET A 82 18.01 4.25 -25.27
C MET A 82 18.94 5.05 -26.20
N ALA A 83 19.71 5.99 -25.66
CA ALA A 83 20.68 6.75 -26.44
C ALA A 83 21.83 5.87 -26.97
N ASN A 84 22.13 4.74 -26.32
CA ASN A 84 23.18 3.80 -26.73
C ASN A 84 22.70 2.33 -26.65
N PRO A 85 21.78 1.88 -27.53
CA PRO A 85 21.20 0.54 -27.46
C PRO A 85 22.21 -0.61 -27.63
N GLU A 86 23.33 -0.37 -28.33
CA GLU A 86 24.37 -1.38 -28.55
C GLU A 86 25.26 -1.64 -27.33
N HIS A 87 25.28 -0.74 -26.34
CA HIS A 87 26.17 -0.80 -25.18
C HIS A 87 25.39 -0.59 -23.88
N ILE A 88 24.53 -1.55 -23.56
CA ILE A 88 23.70 -1.53 -22.36
C ILE A 88 24.56 -1.81 -21.13
N ASN A 89 24.55 -0.88 -20.17
CA ASN A 89 25.15 -1.09 -18.86
C ASN A 89 24.18 -1.86 -17.95
N THR A 90 24.61 -3.03 -17.48
CA THR A 90 23.82 -3.88 -16.57
C THR A 90 23.40 -3.14 -15.29
N ASP A 91 24.28 -2.29 -14.72
CA ASP A 91 23.98 -1.57 -13.49
C ASP A 91 22.86 -0.53 -13.70
N ASP A 92 22.83 0.11 -14.87
CA ASP A 92 21.77 1.07 -15.23
C ASP A 92 20.43 0.35 -15.38
N VAL A 93 20.41 -0.85 -15.98
CA VAL A 93 19.21 -1.69 -16.10
C VAL A 93 18.69 -2.14 -14.74
N VAL A 94 19.59 -2.60 -13.86
CA VAL A 94 19.22 -3.03 -12.50
C VAL A 94 18.63 -1.85 -11.73
N ALA A 95 19.28 -0.68 -11.75
CA ALA A 95 18.76 0.51 -11.07
C ALA A 95 17.40 0.96 -11.63
N LEU A 96 17.18 0.85 -12.95
CA LEU A 96 15.90 1.15 -13.58
C LEU A 96 14.80 0.18 -13.12
N SER A 97 15.07 -1.12 -13.14
CA SER A 97 14.13 -2.18 -12.72
C SER A 97 13.79 -2.08 -11.23
N GLU A 98 14.78 -1.80 -10.38
CA GLU A 98 14.56 -1.51 -8.96
C GLU A 98 13.67 -0.26 -8.79
N GLY A 99 13.92 0.79 -9.59
CA GLY A 99 13.14 2.02 -9.63
C GLY A 99 11.66 1.77 -9.94
N THR A 100 11.36 1.12 -11.07
CA THR A 100 9.98 0.84 -11.50
C THR A 100 9.26 -0.08 -10.53
N THR A 101 9.93 -1.15 -10.06
CA THR A 101 9.37 -2.08 -9.08
C THR A 101 9.04 -1.39 -7.77
N MET A 102 9.94 -0.51 -7.27
CA MET A 102 9.69 0.24 -6.04
C MET A 102 8.53 1.21 -6.19
N VAL A 103 8.36 1.84 -7.35
CA VAL A 103 7.20 2.72 -7.59
C VAL A 103 5.90 1.94 -7.45
N LYS A 104 5.78 0.77 -8.10
CA LYS A 104 4.60 -0.10 -8.01
C LYS A 104 4.32 -0.51 -6.56
N ARG A 105 5.33 -1.09 -5.88
CA ARG A 105 5.20 -1.58 -4.50
C ARG A 105 4.85 -0.48 -3.51
N TYR A 106 5.49 0.68 -3.66
CA TYR A 106 5.26 1.79 -2.74
C TYR A 106 3.86 2.38 -2.89
N ILE A 107 3.37 2.55 -4.12
CA ILE A 107 2.00 3.01 -4.39
C ILE A 107 0.98 2.07 -3.73
N GLU A 108 1.18 0.77 -3.89
CA GLU A 108 0.32 -0.23 -3.28
C GLU A 108 0.37 -0.16 -1.75
N PHE A 109 1.58 -0.07 -1.19
CA PHE A 109 1.80 0.05 0.24
C PHE A 109 1.08 1.27 0.84
N ILE A 110 1.23 2.46 0.26
CA ILE A 110 0.60 3.68 0.79
C ILE A 110 -0.92 3.69 0.57
N CYS A 111 -1.41 3.05 -0.49
CA CYS A 111 -2.85 2.84 -0.70
C CYS A 111 -3.47 1.87 0.30
N LEU A 112 -2.70 0.87 0.73
CA LEU A 112 -3.14 -0.17 1.67
C LEU A 112 -3.07 0.31 3.12
N ARG A 113 -1.96 0.96 3.48
CA ARG A 113 -1.67 1.37 4.87
C ARG A 113 -2.11 2.78 5.19
N GLU A 114 -2.43 3.60 4.18
CA GLU A 114 -2.78 5.02 4.34
C GLU A 114 -1.70 5.83 5.08
N VAL A 115 -0.43 5.40 4.97
CA VAL A 115 0.74 6.01 5.63
C VAL A 115 1.86 6.19 4.61
N GLU A 116 2.39 7.41 4.51
CA GLU A 116 3.58 7.70 3.72
C GLU A 116 4.85 7.45 4.55
N VAL A 117 5.81 6.72 3.97
CA VAL A 117 7.11 6.42 4.62
C VAL A 117 8.25 6.70 3.63
N PRO A 118 8.73 7.95 3.52
CA PRO A 118 9.72 8.33 2.50
C PRO A 118 11.07 7.62 2.67
N GLN A 119 11.37 7.13 3.87
CA GLN A 119 12.61 6.44 4.20
C GLN A 119 12.82 5.15 3.39
N PHE A 120 11.73 4.46 3.02
CA PHE A 120 11.81 3.25 2.19
C PHE A 120 12.24 3.54 0.75
N LEU A 121 12.09 4.78 0.29
CA LEU A 121 12.42 5.19 -1.07
C LEU A 121 13.89 5.62 -1.24
N LEU A 122 14.62 5.86 -0.15
CA LEU A 122 15.94 6.48 -0.20
C LEU A 122 16.98 5.62 -0.92
N ASP A 123 16.99 4.31 -0.69
CA ASP A 123 17.99 3.43 -1.29
C ASP A 123 17.80 3.34 -2.81
N THR A 124 16.57 3.10 -3.26
CA THR A 124 16.22 3.09 -4.69
C THR A 124 16.52 4.45 -5.34
N LEU A 125 16.15 5.55 -4.69
CA LEU A 125 16.47 6.89 -5.18
C LEU A 125 17.99 7.09 -5.31
N ASN A 126 18.77 6.67 -4.31
CA ASN A 126 20.22 6.81 -4.34
C ASN A 126 20.86 5.91 -5.40
N ASN A 127 20.32 4.73 -5.70
CA ASN A 127 20.79 3.88 -6.80
C ASN A 127 20.56 4.53 -8.17
N LEU A 128 19.39 5.14 -8.38
CA LEU A 128 19.12 5.94 -9.58
C LEU A 128 20.02 7.17 -9.67
N GLU A 129 20.26 7.85 -8.54
CA GLU A 129 21.18 9.00 -8.49
C GLU A 129 22.62 8.61 -8.84
N LYS A 130 23.11 7.45 -8.36
CA LYS A 130 24.43 6.90 -8.75
C LYS A 130 24.49 6.63 -10.26
N ALA A 131 23.48 5.94 -10.82
CA ALA A 131 23.42 5.59 -12.24
C ALA A 131 23.41 6.83 -13.16
N LEU A 132 22.80 7.93 -12.69
CA LEU A 132 22.72 9.21 -13.40
C LEU A 132 23.84 10.21 -13.05
N ASN A 133 24.81 9.84 -12.20
CA ASN A 133 25.84 10.75 -11.68
C ASN A 133 25.29 12.01 -11.01
N LYS A 134 24.18 11.88 -10.28
CA LYS A 134 23.54 12.95 -9.49
C LYS A 134 23.98 12.89 -8.02
N PRO A 135 23.91 14.02 -7.28
CA PRO A 135 24.24 14.02 -5.86
C PRO A 135 23.26 13.14 -5.08
N LEU A 136 23.80 12.31 -4.18
CA LEU A 136 23.02 11.40 -3.36
C LEU A 136 22.16 12.18 -2.36
N THR A 137 20.90 11.81 -2.28
CA THR A 137 19.98 12.31 -1.25
C THR A 137 20.32 11.70 0.11
N SER A 138 20.51 12.55 1.12
CA SER A 138 20.88 12.11 2.48
C SER A 138 19.63 11.74 3.31
N SER A 139 19.84 10.90 4.35
CA SER A 139 18.78 10.46 5.26
C SER A 139 18.17 11.60 6.07
N GLY A 140 18.97 12.62 6.39
CA GLY A 140 18.56 13.80 7.13
C GLY A 140 17.84 14.87 6.32
N LYS A 141 17.69 14.72 4.99
CA LYS A 141 17.21 15.80 4.12
C LYS A 141 15.86 16.39 4.56
N GLN A 142 14.91 15.56 4.99
CA GLN A 142 13.60 16.05 5.46
C GLN A 142 13.73 16.86 6.75
N ILE A 143 14.63 16.45 7.63
CA ILE A 143 14.85 17.05 8.95
C ILE A 143 15.65 18.34 8.82
N ALA A 144 16.58 18.43 7.86
CA ALA A 144 17.40 19.62 7.61
C ALA A 144 16.57 20.90 7.46
N SER A 145 15.39 20.79 6.83
CA SER A 145 14.45 21.91 6.69
C SER A 145 13.93 22.40 8.05
N LYS A 146 13.50 21.49 8.93
CA LYS A 146 12.96 21.80 10.27
C LYS A 146 14.05 22.26 11.24
N LEU A 147 15.26 21.70 11.11
CA LEU A 147 16.44 22.09 11.86
C LEU A 147 16.86 23.54 11.64
N SER A 148 16.69 24.06 10.41
CA SER A 148 17.05 25.45 10.10
C SER A 148 16.25 26.49 10.91
N THR A 149 15.11 26.08 11.46
CA THR A 149 14.17 26.95 12.19
C THR A 149 14.08 26.68 13.69
N ALA A 150 14.65 25.58 14.18
CA ALA A 150 14.49 25.12 15.56
C ALA A 150 15.82 25.07 16.31
N SER A 151 15.80 25.39 17.61
CA SER A 151 16.93 25.19 18.51
C SER A 151 16.75 23.89 19.28
N LEU A 152 17.76 23.03 19.25
CA LEU A 152 17.77 21.75 19.97
C LEU A 152 18.39 21.92 21.35
N GLU A 153 17.65 21.49 22.37
CA GLU A 153 18.14 21.40 23.74
C GLU A 153 18.41 19.94 24.09
N LEU A 154 19.68 19.58 24.22
CA LEU A 154 20.13 18.22 24.56
C LEU A 154 20.54 18.15 26.03
N PRO A 155 20.23 17.04 26.74
CA PRO A 155 20.68 16.85 28.11
C PRO A 155 22.21 16.81 28.19
N LEU A 156 22.75 17.29 29.30
CA LEU A 156 24.19 17.25 29.55
C LEU A 156 24.67 15.78 29.68
N PRO A 157 25.91 15.47 29.26
CA PRO A 157 26.43 14.11 29.34
C PRO A 157 26.56 13.65 30.78
N GLU A 158 26.08 12.44 31.10
CA GLU A 158 26.16 11.86 32.45
C GLU A 158 27.56 11.35 32.81
N VAL A 159 28.34 10.91 31.82
CA VAL A 159 29.67 10.30 32.02
C VAL A 159 30.71 11.09 31.23
N LEU A 160 31.76 11.53 31.94
CA LEU A 160 32.92 12.21 31.38
C LEU A 160 34.16 11.33 31.53
N ILE A 161 34.77 10.97 30.40
CA ILE A 161 36.02 10.21 30.34
C ILE A 161 37.17 11.22 30.28
N ASN A 162 38.00 11.25 31.32
CA ASN A 162 39.13 12.18 31.41
C ASN A 162 40.43 11.66 30.77
N GLU A 163 40.48 10.37 30.47
CA GLU A 163 41.66 9.73 29.87
C GLU A 163 41.75 10.08 28.38
N ARG A 164 42.97 10.36 27.88
CA ARG A 164 43.21 10.64 26.45
C ARG A 164 43.89 9.45 25.80
N THR A 165 43.39 8.99 24.66
CA THR A 165 43.97 7.88 23.90
C THR A 165 43.98 8.16 22.40
N GLN A 166 45.09 7.80 21.75
CA GLN A 166 45.29 7.92 20.30
C GLN A 166 44.59 6.81 19.50
N PHE A 167 44.11 5.76 20.16
CA PHE A 167 43.60 4.56 19.51
C PHE A 167 42.11 4.62 19.15
N ILE A 168 41.38 5.68 19.54
CA ILE A 168 39.93 5.79 19.33
C ILE A 168 39.56 5.72 17.86
N HIS A 169 40.30 6.42 17.00
CA HIS A 169 40.03 6.39 15.56
C HIS A 169 40.26 5.00 14.95
N GLN A 170 41.32 4.30 15.40
CA GLN A 170 41.61 2.94 14.95
C GLN A 170 40.53 1.95 15.43
N LEU A 171 40.08 2.08 16.68
CA LEU A 171 38.98 1.28 17.22
C LEU A 171 37.69 1.51 16.41
N TYR A 172 37.37 2.77 16.10
CA TYR A 172 36.21 3.08 15.25
C TYR A 172 36.30 2.42 13.88
N LYS A 173 37.48 2.47 13.22
CA LYS A 173 37.69 1.83 11.91
C LYS A 173 37.49 0.31 11.95
N LEU A 174 38.02 -0.34 12.99
CA LEU A 174 37.89 -1.79 13.15
C LEU A 174 36.43 -2.19 13.37
N SER A 175 35.73 -1.51 14.29
CA SER A 175 34.31 -1.77 14.57
C SER A 175 33.42 -1.42 13.38
N LEU A 176 33.69 -0.33 12.67
CA LEU A 176 32.99 0.03 11.43
C LEU A 176 33.20 -1.02 10.33
N HIS A 177 34.42 -1.54 10.17
CA HIS A 177 34.69 -2.59 9.19
C HIS A 177 33.91 -3.88 9.50
N GLN A 178 33.83 -4.29 10.77
CA GLN A 178 33.03 -5.45 11.17
C GLN A 178 31.54 -5.22 10.95
N PHE A 179 31.06 -4.02 11.29
CA PHE A 179 29.67 -3.58 11.12
C PHE A 179 29.24 -3.54 9.65
N LEU A 180 30.08 -3.02 8.75
CA LEU A 180 29.80 -3.01 7.31
C LEU A 180 29.77 -4.42 6.70
N ASN A 181 30.59 -5.33 7.23
CA ASN A 181 30.65 -6.71 6.77
C ASN A 181 29.60 -7.64 7.42
N LYS A 182 28.75 -7.13 8.30
CA LYS A 182 27.75 -7.92 9.04
C LYS A 182 28.38 -9.06 9.87
N THR A 183 29.55 -8.81 10.44
CA THR A 183 30.34 -9.76 11.26
C THR A 183 30.53 -9.28 12.70
N GLU A 184 29.76 -8.28 13.10
CA GLU A 184 29.80 -7.65 14.41
C GLU A 184 29.41 -8.60 15.54
N SER A 185 30.11 -8.44 16.67
CA SER A 185 29.85 -9.12 17.92
C SER A 185 29.27 -8.15 18.96
N ALA A 186 28.72 -8.68 20.05
CA ALA A 186 28.24 -7.87 21.17
C ALA A 186 29.32 -6.91 21.74
N ARG A 187 30.61 -7.26 21.59
CA ARG A 187 31.72 -6.41 22.01
C ARG A 187 31.89 -5.19 21.09
N ASP A 188 31.64 -5.35 19.80
CA ASP A 188 31.83 -4.26 18.83
C ASP A 188 30.79 -3.16 19.04
N PHE A 189 29.56 -3.53 19.42
CA PHE A 189 28.55 -2.57 19.87
C PHE A 189 28.94 -1.84 21.16
N GLN A 190 29.57 -2.51 22.12
CA GLN A 190 30.10 -1.86 23.32
C GLN A 190 31.23 -0.88 22.98
N VAL A 191 32.06 -1.20 21.99
CA VAL A 191 33.12 -0.30 21.50
C VAL A 191 32.52 0.98 20.90
N PHE A 192 31.44 0.90 20.13
CA PHE A 192 30.74 2.11 19.65
C PHE A 192 30.26 2.99 20.82
N LYS A 193 29.62 2.41 21.84
CA LYS A 193 29.16 3.15 23.04
C LYS A 193 30.31 3.85 23.78
N LEU A 194 31.46 3.16 23.90
CA LEU A 194 32.67 3.73 24.50
C LEU A 194 33.22 4.91 23.67
N ILE A 195 33.30 4.75 22.35
CA ILE A 195 33.78 5.80 21.44
C ILE A 195 32.88 7.04 21.52
N GLY A 196 31.55 6.86 21.53
CA GLY A 196 30.60 7.96 21.68
C GLY A 196 30.83 8.76 22.96
N SER A 197 30.95 8.06 24.09
CA SER A 197 31.18 8.68 25.40
C SER A 197 32.50 9.46 25.45
N TYR A 198 33.54 8.91 24.81
CA TYR A 198 34.84 9.56 24.70
C TYR A 198 34.78 10.85 23.86
N LEU A 199 34.13 10.82 22.70
CA LEU A 199 34.01 11.97 21.80
C LEU A 199 33.22 13.11 22.46
N VAL A 200 32.14 12.78 23.17
CA VAL A 200 31.36 13.76 23.95
C VAL A 200 32.21 14.42 25.04
N SER A 201 33.02 13.63 25.74
CA SER A 201 33.90 14.13 26.80
C SER A 201 34.97 15.08 26.25
N MET A 202 35.54 14.77 25.08
CA MET A 202 36.51 15.65 24.41
C MET A 202 35.89 16.92 23.85
N ALA A 203 34.63 16.87 23.42
CA ALA A 203 33.92 18.00 22.83
C ALA A 203 33.31 18.95 23.86
N GLN A 204 33.51 18.73 25.16
CA GLN A 204 32.94 19.56 26.22
C GLN A 204 33.37 21.03 26.08
N GLY A 205 32.41 21.94 25.98
CA GLY A 205 32.67 23.38 25.81
C GLY A 205 33.07 23.80 24.40
N GLN A 206 33.04 22.88 23.43
CA GLN A 206 33.31 23.15 22.01
C GLN A 206 32.01 23.37 21.23
N PRO A 207 32.03 24.12 20.10
CA PRO A 207 30.85 24.31 19.26
C PRO A 207 30.27 22.98 18.73
N SER A 208 31.10 21.95 18.53
CA SER A 208 30.66 20.63 18.08
C SER A 208 30.04 19.74 19.15
N GLN A 209 29.90 20.20 20.40
CA GLN A 209 29.43 19.38 21.51
C GLN A 209 28.08 18.69 21.21
N GLN A 210 27.12 19.45 20.67
CA GLN A 210 25.79 18.93 20.35
C GLN A 210 25.84 17.81 19.31
N TYR A 211 26.69 17.95 18.29
CA TYR A 211 26.87 16.93 17.26
C TYR A 211 27.37 15.61 17.87
N TRP A 212 28.40 15.67 18.73
CA TRP A 212 28.94 14.47 19.37
C TRP A 212 27.98 13.85 20.39
N GLN A 213 27.13 14.64 21.04
CA GLN A 213 26.05 14.13 21.90
C GLN A 213 25.03 13.31 21.10
N LEU A 214 24.63 13.78 19.91
CA LEU A 214 23.75 13.02 19.02
C LEU A 214 24.42 11.73 18.54
N VAL A 215 25.72 11.78 18.20
CA VAL A 215 26.50 10.58 17.82
C VAL A 215 26.52 9.56 18.97
N ASN A 216 26.72 10.00 20.22
CA ASN A 216 26.69 9.10 21.37
C ASN A 216 25.30 8.48 21.59
N SER A 217 24.23 9.25 21.40
CA SER A 217 22.86 8.73 21.43
C SER A 217 22.64 7.66 20.36
N ALA A 218 23.07 7.94 19.12
CA ALA A 218 22.98 6.98 18.02
C ALA A 218 23.73 5.67 18.33
N PHE A 219 24.91 5.73 18.95
CA PHE A 219 25.67 4.54 19.36
C PHE A 219 25.04 3.77 20.55
N SER A 220 24.24 4.43 21.37
CA SER A 220 23.67 3.80 22.58
C SER A 220 22.69 2.67 22.27
N HIS A 221 21.99 2.74 21.14
CA HIS A 221 21.04 1.72 20.64
C HIS A 221 21.39 1.23 19.23
N ILE A 222 22.68 1.19 18.89
CA ILE A 222 23.15 0.81 17.55
C ILE A 222 22.72 -0.61 17.13
N ASP A 223 22.51 -1.49 18.10
CA ASP A 223 22.11 -2.89 17.94
C ASP A 223 20.65 -3.07 17.49
N GLU A 224 19.81 -2.05 17.69
CA GLU A 224 18.38 -2.07 17.35
C GLU A 224 18.07 -1.30 16.06
N LEU A 225 19.07 -0.63 15.47
CA LEU A 225 18.87 0.24 14.31
C LEU A 225 18.48 -0.53 13.04
N VAL A 226 17.51 0.02 12.31
CA VAL A 226 17.23 -0.40 10.93
C VAL A 226 18.25 0.26 10.00
N LEU A 227 19.12 -0.54 9.41
CA LEU A 227 20.20 -0.03 8.54
C LEU A 227 19.79 -0.08 7.07
N ASN A 228 20.00 1.04 6.40
CA ASN A 228 19.90 1.18 4.96
C ASN A 228 21.18 1.84 4.41
N ASP A 229 21.35 1.87 3.09
CA ASP A 229 22.56 2.40 2.47
C ASP A 229 22.83 3.86 2.85
N ALA A 230 21.76 4.65 2.98
CA ALA A 230 21.86 6.05 3.39
C ALA A 230 22.39 6.20 4.82
N ARG A 231 21.87 5.44 5.78
CA ARG A 231 22.32 5.44 7.18
C ARG A 231 23.73 4.86 7.33
N LEU A 232 24.08 3.82 6.58
CA LEU A 232 25.46 3.30 6.55
C LEU A 232 26.47 4.35 6.07
N ARG A 233 26.11 5.16 5.06
CA ARG A 233 26.93 6.30 4.64
C ARG A 233 27.15 7.32 5.77
N VAL A 234 26.19 7.52 6.67
CA VAL A 234 26.38 8.40 7.84
C VAL A 234 27.49 7.86 8.73
N PHE A 235 27.50 6.56 9.03
CA PHE A 235 28.57 5.92 9.82
C PHE A 235 29.93 5.94 9.11
N ILE A 236 29.96 5.84 7.78
CA ILE A 236 31.20 6.01 7.01
C ILE A 236 31.69 7.47 7.09
N ASN A 237 30.79 8.44 6.93
CA ASN A 237 31.14 9.86 7.01
C ASN A 237 31.59 10.28 8.42
N LEU A 238 31.08 9.60 9.47
CA LEU A 238 31.55 9.77 10.84
C LEU A 238 33.04 9.43 11.00
N GLU A 239 33.60 8.49 10.21
CA GLU A 239 35.04 8.20 10.26
C GLU A 239 35.88 9.43 9.89
N ASN A 240 35.45 10.14 8.83
CA ASN A 240 36.09 11.39 8.40
C ASN A 240 35.89 12.50 9.43
N ALA A 241 34.68 12.63 9.99
CA ALA A 241 34.37 13.62 11.01
C ALA A 241 35.23 13.40 12.28
N ILE A 242 35.39 12.16 12.72
CA ILE A 242 36.23 11.79 13.87
C ILE A 242 37.69 12.15 13.57
N SER A 243 38.18 11.84 12.36
CA SER A 243 39.54 12.19 11.93
C SER A 243 39.81 13.70 12.04
N LEU A 244 38.91 14.52 11.48
CA LEU A 244 39.02 15.98 11.49
C LEU A 244 38.93 16.57 12.90
N PHE A 245 38.00 16.06 13.71
CA PHE A 245 37.83 16.50 15.09
C PHE A 245 39.03 16.16 15.97
N LEU A 246 39.58 14.95 15.86
CA LEU A 246 40.78 14.57 16.63
C LEU A 246 42.02 15.36 16.22
N ALA A 247 42.09 15.84 14.97
CA ALA A 247 43.17 16.70 14.49
C ALA A 247 43.05 18.15 15.00
N SER A 248 41.84 18.70 15.07
CA SER A 248 41.58 20.06 15.56
C SER A 248 40.24 20.16 16.30
N PRO A 249 40.20 19.84 17.60
CA PRO A 249 38.94 19.81 18.35
C PRO A 249 38.25 21.18 18.48
N GLU A 250 39.02 22.26 18.57
CA GLU A 250 38.51 23.62 18.79
C GLU A 250 37.94 24.28 17.52
N GLY A 251 38.40 23.84 16.35
CA GLY A 251 37.97 24.39 15.06
C GLY A 251 36.98 23.53 14.30
N PHE A 252 36.54 22.40 14.87
CA PHE A 252 35.62 21.49 14.20
C PHE A 252 34.18 21.96 14.37
N GLU A 253 33.50 22.18 13.24
CA GLU A 253 32.06 22.42 13.18
C GLU A 253 31.42 21.41 12.22
N ALA A 254 30.37 20.73 12.70
CA ALA A 254 29.59 19.83 11.87
C ALA A 254 28.71 20.64 10.92
N ASN A 255 28.69 20.27 9.64
CA ASN A 255 27.77 20.89 8.70
C ASN A 255 26.31 20.51 9.01
N LEU A 256 25.36 21.34 8.57
CA LEU A 256 23.93 21.12 8.81
C LEU A 256 23.46 19.75 8.29
N THR A 257 24.01 19.28 7.16
CA THR A 257 23.68 17.99 6.56
C THR A 257 24.09 16.82 7.46
N ALA A 258 25.31 16.82 8.01
CA ALA A 258 25.78 15.77 8.90
C ALA A 258 25.01 15.77 10.22
N LEU A 259 24.64 16.96 10.72
CA LEU A 259 23.77 17.09 11.89
C LEU A 259 22.38 16.50 11.60
N ALA A 260 21.77 16.86 10.46
CA ALA A 260 20.47 16.32 10.07
C ALA A 260 20.52 14.80 9.84
N ASP A 261 21.61 14.29 9.28
CA ASP A 261 21.81 12.87 9.01
C ASP A 261 21.93 12.06 10.30
N ILE A 262 22.74 12.51 11.27
CA ILE A 262 22.82 11.81 12.57
C ILE A 262 21.50 11.92 13.34
N LEU A 263 20.84 13.08 13.26
CA LEU A 263 19.55 13.30 13.89
C LEU A 263 18.48 12.37 13.34
N SER A 264 18.51 12.06 12.02
CA SER A 264 17.61 11.09 11.40
C SER A 264 17.71 9.67 11.97
N ILE A 265 18.88 9.32 12.49
CA ILE A 265 19.10 8.04 13.18
C ILE A 265 18.58 8.13 14.61
N VAL A 266 18.91 9.21 15.33
CA VAL A 266 18.50 9.40 16.73
C VAL A 266 16.98 9.45 16.87
N ILE A 267 16.26 10.22 16.04
CA ILE A 267 14.79 10.31 16.16
C ILE A 267 14.07 9.00 15.81
N GLY A 268 14.73 8.08 15.12
CA GLY A 268 14.21 6.74 14.82
C GLY A 268 14.25 5.80 16.03
N GLN A 269 15.02 6.13 17.06
CA GLN A 269 15.13 5.31 18.27
C GLN A 269 13.90 5.47 19.20
N GLU A 270 13.68 4.49 20.08
CA GLU A 270 12.55 4.47 21.02
C GLU A 270 12.87 5.02 22.43
N ASP A 271 14.02 5.66 22.59
CA ASP A 271 14.49 6.17 23.87
C ASP A 271 13.87 7.55 24.24
N GLN A 272 14.05 7.94 25.51
CA GLN A 272 13.50 9.18 26.04
C GLN A 272 14.05 10.42 25.34
N LEU A 273 15.33 10.41 24.94
CA LEU A 273 15.95 11.55 24.26
C LEU A 273 15.39 11.68 22.85
N ALA A 274 15.20 10.58 22.10
CA ALA A 274 14.53 10.63 20.80
C ALA A 274 13.09 11.15 20.88
N GLN A 275 12.34 10.83 21.93
CA GLN A 275 11.00 11.38 22.16
C GLN A 275 11.03 12.88 22.43
N GLN A 276 11.98 13.34 23.27
CA GLN A 276 12.17 14.77 23.56
C GLN A 276 12.53 15.54 22.29
N ILE A 277 13.49 15.06 21.50
CA ILE A 277 13.89 15.69 20.22
C ILE A 277 12.71 15.77 19.25
N ARG A 278 11.94 14.69 19.10
CA ARG A 278 10.73 14.70 18.25
C ARG A 278 9.75 15.78 18.67
N SER A 279 9.52 15.93 19.97
CA SER A 279 8.66 17.00 20.50
C SER A 279 9.21 18.41 20.23
N GLN A 280 10.52 18.64 20.40
CA GLN A 280 11.15 19.94 20.18
C GLN A 280 11.09 20.37 18.71
N LEU A 281 11.29 19.42 17.78
CA LEU A 281 11.27 19.68 16.35
C LEU A 281 9.85 19.72 15.75
N ASN A 282 8.81 19.55 16.58
CA ASN A 282 7.43 19.32 16.15
C ASN A 282 7.35 18.22 15.08
N ILE A 283 8.20 17.19 15.23
CA ILE A 283 8.13 15.97 14.44
C ILE A 283 7.10 15.11 15.16
N GLY A 284 5.86 15.18 14.68
CA GLY A 284 4.80 14.30 15.13
C GLY A 284 5.04 12.86 14.64
N HIS A 285 3.97 12.19 14.23
CA HIS A 285 4.07 10.83 13.70
C HIS A 285 4.58 10.77 12.24
N GLU A 286 4.97 11.91 11.63
CA GLU A 286 5.56 11.99 10.28
C GLU A 286 6.86 11.18 10.13
N PHE A 287 7.60 11.00 11.22
CA PHE A 287 8.82 10.21 11.24
C PHE A 287 8.61 8.95 12.07
N LEU A 288 8.71 7.80 11.40
CA LEU A 288 8.54 6.50 12.03
C LEU A 288 9.79 6.08 12.79
N THR A 289 9.57 5.37 13.89
CA THR A 289 10.62 4.68 14.66
C THR A 289 11.11 3.44 13.92
N ASP A 290 12.30 2.97 14.25
CA ASP A 290 12.91 1.79 13.65
C ASP A 290 12.08 0.52 13.86
N THR A 291 11.41 0.38 15.00
CA THR A 291 10.45 -0.70 15.24
C THR A 291 9.25 -0.62 14.29
N GLN A 292 8.69 0.58 14.09
CA GLN A 292 7.58 0.81 13.17
C GLN A 292 8.01 0.56 11.71
N LEU A 293 9.21 1.00 11.32
CA LEU A 293 9.77 0.73 9.99
C LEU A 293 9.92 -0.76 9.75
N LYS A 294 10.44 -1.51 10.73
CA LYS A 294 10.61 -2.96 10.62
C LYS A 294 9.28 -3.70 10.52
N ALA A 295 8.25 -3.23 11.22
CA ALA A 295 6.90 -3.78 11.08
C ALA A 295 6.31 -3.49 9.69
N LEU A 296 6.44 -2.26 9.20
CA LEU A 296 5.89 -1.86 7.90
C LEU A 296 6.68 -2.39 6.70
N SER A 297 7.99 -2.64 6.85
CA SER A 297 8.83 -3.17 5.75
C SER A 297 8.36 -4.55 5.29
N GLN A 298 7.82 -5.37 6.20
CA GLN A 298 7.23 -6.66 5.85
C GLN A 298 6.07 -6.53 4.86
N HIS A 299 5.34 -5.40 4.90
CA HIS A 299 4.25 -5.13 3.98
C HIS A 299 4.74 -4.55 2.65
N LEU A 300 5.79 -3.72 2.66
CA LEU A 300 6.37 -3.17 1.42
C LEU A 300 7.04 -4.25 0.55
N TYR A 301 7.76 -5.18 1.19
CA TYR A 301 8.48 -6.26 0.50
C TYR A 301 7.67 -7.56 0.44
N GLY A 302 6.42 -7.53 0.88
CA GLY A 302 5.49 -8.65 0.77
C GLY A 302 5.03 -8.89 -0.68
N PRO A 303 4.25 -9.95 -0.92
CA PRO A 303 3.64 -10.18 -2.22
C PRO A 303 2.67 -9.04 -2.56
N ASP A 304 2.62 -8.66 -3.84
CA ASP A 304 1.65 -7.68 -4.34
C ASP A 304 0.23 -8.26 -4.37
N PHE A 305 -0.75 -7.37 -4.50
CA PHE A 305 -2.17 -7.67 -4.50
C PHE A 305 -2.54 -8.66 -5.61
N ASP A 306 -2.00 -8.47 -6.81
CA ASP A 306 -2.26 -9.35 -7.95
C ASP A 306 -1.75 -10.78 -7.69
N THR A 307 -0.56 -10.91 -7.10
CA THR A 307 -0.01 -12.20 -6.70
C THR A 307 -0.86 -12.84 -5.62
N MET A 308 -1.22 -12.10 -4.56
CA MET A 308 -2.07 -12.62 -3.49
C MET A 308 -3.46 -12.99 -3.97
N GLN A 309 -4.07 -12.19 -4.85
CA GLN A 309 -5.36 -12.49 -5.46
C GLN A 309 -5.27 -13.78 -6.30
N THR A 310 -4.24 -13.90 -7.13
CA THR A 310 -4.02 -15.10 -7.97
C THR A 310 -3.84 -16.36 -7.14
N VAL A 311 -2.93 -16.32 -6.15
CA VAL A 311 -2.67 -17.45 -5.24
C VAL A 311 -3.94 -17.83 -4.48
N SER A 312 -4.68 -16.84 -3.98
CA SER A 312 -5.93 -17.06 -3.27
C SER A 312 -7.00 -17.68 -4.16
N GLN A 313 -7.15 -17.21 -5.41
CA GLN A 313 -8.09 -17.80 -6.37
C GLN A 313 -7.76 -19.27 -6.69
N LEU A 314 -6.48 -19.61 -6.82
CA LEU A 314 -6.05 -21.00 -7.02
C LEU A 314 -6.40 -21.86 -5.79
N ILE A 315 -6.14 -21.37 -4.59
CA ILE A 315 -6.49 -22.06 -3.33
C ILE A 315 -8.01 -22.22 -3.21
N LEU A 316 -8.79 -21.18 -3.51
CA LEU A 316 -10.25 -21.23 -3.49
C LEU A 316 -10.78 -22.19 -4.54
N SER A 317 -10.17 -22.28 -5.72
CA SER A 317 -10.54 -23.27 -6.75
C SER A 317 -10.34 -24.69 -6.25
N GLU A 318 -9.18 -25.00 -5.66
CA GLU A 318 -8.90 -26.31 -5.07
C GLU A 318 -9.81 -26.63 -3.89
N MET A 319 -10.09 -25.65 -3.03
CA MET A 319 -11.06 -25.79 -1.93
C MET A 319 -12.47 -26.08 -2.44
N ASN A 320 -12.91 -25.42 -3.50
CA ASN A 320 -14.22 -25.68 -4.11
C ASN A 320 -14.30 -27.08 -4.72
N LYS A 321 -13.21 -27.60 -5.33
CA LYS A 321 -13.14 -28.99 -5.79
C LYS A 321 -13.30 -29.96 -4.62
N VAL A 322 -12.53 -29.75 -3.55
CA VAL A 322 -12.60 -30.55 -2.31
C VAL A 322 -14.01 -30.52 -1.70
N ARG A 323 -14.63 -29.33 -1.64
CA ARG A 323 -16.00 -29.15 -1.16
C ARG A 323 -17.00 -29.95 -1.99
N ASN A 324 -16.98 -29.79 -3.31
CA ASN A 324 -17.90 -30.48 -4.21
C ASN A 324 -17.69 -32.00 -4.14
N ASP A 325 -16.44 -32.46 -4.03
CA ASP A 325 -16.14 -33.89 -3.88
C ASP A 325 -16.77 -34.47 -2.62
N ILE A 326 -16.76 -33.72 -1.52
CA ILE A 326 -17.46 -34.11 -0.29
C ILE A 326 -18.98 -34.07 -0.51
N GLU A 327 -19.56 -32.98 -1.03
CA GLU A 327 -21.01 -32.87 -1.22
C GLU A 327 -21.60 -34.02 -2.07
N TYR A 328 -20.95 -34.36 -3.19
CA TYR A 328 -21.47 -35.36 -4.12
C TYR A 328 -21.08 -36.79 -3.77
N ASN A 329 -19.89 -37.02 -3.21
CA ASN A 329 -19.36 -38.38 -3.04
C ASN A 329 -19.39 -38.89 -1.60
N TYR A 330 -19.66 -38.08 -0.57
CA TYR A 330 -19.46 -38.48 0.84
C TYR A 330 -20.13 -39.81 1.22
N GLN A 331 -21.39 -40.04 0.81
CA GLN A 331 -22.12 -41.27 1.14
C GLN A 331 -21.64 -42.52 0.37
N ASN A 332 -21.00 -42.33 -0.79
CA ASN A 332 -20.55 -43.40 -1.69
C ASN A 332 -19.03 -43.34 -1.95
N MET A 333 -18.25 -42.77 -1.02
CA MET A 333 -16.84 -42.49 -1.23
C MET A 333 -16.02 -43.78 -1.16
N SER A 334 -15.26 -44.09 -2.22
CA SER A 334 -14.33 -45.22 -2.20
C SER A 334 -13.14 -44.95 -1.26
N PRO A 335 -12.48 -45.99 -0.73
CA PRO A 335 -11.29 -45.83 0.11
C PRO A 335 -10.16 -45.03 -0.57
N GLU A 336 -10.00 -45.21 -1.90
CA GLU A 336 -9.01 -44.48 -2.70
C GLU A 336 -9.35 -42.98 -2.79
N LYS A 337 -10.63 -42.63 -3.02
CA LYS A 337 -11.09 -41.24 -3.02
C LYS A 337 -10.92 -40.59 -1.64
N ALA A 338 -11.15 -41.34 -0.56
CA ALA A 338 -10.95 -40.84 0.80
C ALA A 338 -9.47 -40.55 1.09
N GLN A 339 -8.54 -41.39 0.62
CA GLN A 339 -7.10 -41.12 0.69
C GLN A 339 -6.68 -39.92 -0.15
N GLN A 340 -7.26 -39.76 -1.35
CA GLN A 340 -7.01 -38.59 -2.18
C GLN A 340 -7.49 -37.30 -1.50
N LEU A 341 -8.71 -37.31 -0.94
CA LEU A 341 -9.26 -36.19 -0.18
C LEU A 341 -8.37 -35.83 1.02
N GLN A 342 -7.90 -36.83 1.76
CA GLN A 342 -6.96 -36.64 2.86
C GLN A 342 -5.67 -35.94 2.40
N SER A 343 -5.07 -36.42 1.30
CA SER A 343 -3.86 -35.83 0.74
C SER A 343 -4.08 -34.37 0.33
N ASN A 344 -5.21 -34.09 -0.32
CA ASN A 344 -5.59 -32.74 -0.74
C ASN A 344 -5.77 -31.80 0.47
N LEU A 345 -6.45 -32.25 1.52
CA LEU A 345 -6.63 -31.47 2.76
C LEU A 345 -5.31 -31.19 3.48
N MET A 346 -4.38 -32.16 3.52
CA MET A 346 -3.04 -31.94 4.09
C MET A 346 -2.22 -30.95 3.27
N LEU A 347 -2.28 -31.03 1.94
CA LEU A 347 -1.59 -30.08 1.06
C LEU A 347 -2.15 -28.66 1.22
N LEU A 348 -3.47 -28.52 1.32
CA LEU A 348 -4.11 -27.26 1.64
C LEU A 348 -3.67 -26.76 3.03
N ALA A 349 -3.67 -27.61 4.06
CA ALA A 349 -3.21 -27.21 5.39
C ALA A 349 -1.77 -26.67 5.41
N HIS A 350 -0.84 -27.31 4.68
CA HIS A 350 0.52 -26.80 4.53
C HIS A 350 0.57 -25.45 3.82
N THR A 351 -0.25 -25.27 2.79
CA THR A 351 -0.35 -23.99 2.06
C THR A 351 -0.88 -22.87 2.97
N PHE A 352 -1.90 -23.15 3.77
CA PHE A 352 -2.44 -22.21 4.75
C PHE A 352 -1.39 -21.83 5.82
N LYS A 353 -0.59 -22.80 6.28
CA LYS A 353 0.51 -22.54 7.20
C LYS A 353 1.57 -21.62 6.59
N LEU A 354 1.88 -21.79 5.30
CA LEU A 354 2.80 -20.90 4.57
C LEU A 354 2.28 -19.47 4.45
N LEU A 355 0.96 -19.30 4.34
CA LEU A 355 0.29 -18.00 4.33
C LEU A 355 0.03 -17.43 5.75
N ASN A 356 0.63 -18.01 6.79
CA ASN A 356 0.42 -17.66 8.20
C ASN A 356 -1.04 -17.80 8.71
N LEU A 357 -1.89 -18.56 8.02
CA LEU A 357 -3.26 -18.90 8.44
C LEU A 357 -3.27 -20.14 9.34
N ASN A 358 -2.64 -20.01 10.51
CA ASN A 358 -2.32 -21.14 11.39
C ASN A 358 -3.56 -21.86 11.95
N GLU A 359 -4.63 -21.14 12.27
CA GLU A 359 -5.87 -21.72 12.81
C GLU A 359 -6.54 -22.63 11.77
N ALA A 360 -6.77 -22.10 10.57
CA ALA A 360 -7.34 -22.86 9.46
C ALA A 360 -6.46 -24.05 9.05
N ALA A 361 -5.12 -23.90 9.06
CA ALA A 361 -4.19 -24.99 8.81
C ALA A 361 -4.32 -26.12 9.85
N SER A 362 -4.44 -25.77 11.13
CA SER A 362 -4.61 -26.73 12.22
C SER A 362 -5.95 -27.48 12.10
N GLU A 363 -7.05 -26.76 11.83
CA GLU A 363 -8.36 -27.38 11.66
C GLU A 363 -8.36 -28.36 10.48
N LEU A 364 -7.86 -27.95 9.30
CA LEU A 364 -7.79 -28.82 8.12
C LEU A 364 -6.93 -30.06 8.35
N SER A 365 -5.80 -29.91 9.06
CA SER A 365 -4.92 -31.04 9.41
C SER A 365 -5.62 -32.03 10.35
N GLN A 366 -6.41 -31.53 11.30
CA GLN A 366 -7.18 -32.37 12.22
C GLN A 366 -8.28 -33.15 11.48
N GLN A 367 -8.97 -32.51 10.54
CA GLN A 367 -9.96 -33.18 9.70
C GLN A 367 -9.29 -34.21 8.77
N ALA A 368 -8.18 -33.87 8.12
CA ALA A 368 -7.43 -34.81 7.28
C ALA A 368 -6.94 -36.05 8.08
N SER A 369 -6.53 -35.85 9.33
CA SER A 369 -6.14 -36.95 10.23
C SER A 369 -7.35 -37.82 10.60
N SER A 370 -8.52 -37.21 10.80
CA SER A 370 -9.75 -37.92 11.15
C SER A 370 -10.28 -38.79 10.01
N LEU A 371 -10.04 -38.42 8.74
CA LEU A 371 -10.34 -39.26 7.56
C LEU A 371 -9.58 -40.60 7.55
N SER A 372 -8.47 -40.72 8.27
CA SER A 372 -7.72 -41.99 8.39
C SER A 372 -8.39 -43.02 9.30
N GLN A 373 -9.37 -42.61 10.10
CA GLN A 373 -10.02 -43.48 11.08
C GLN A 373 -11.08 -44.36 10.41
N ILE A 374 -11.04 -45.66 10.72
CA ILE A 374 -12.00 -46.65 10.22
C ILE A 374 -13.42 -46.27 10.70
N ASN A 375 -14.39 -46.25 9.79
CA ASN A 375 -15.82 -45.91 9.99
C ASN A 375 -16.18 -44.42 10.21
N ILE A 376 -15.24 -43.47 10.07
CA ILE A 376 -15.57 -42.03 10.20
C ILE A 376 -16.57 -41.55 9.13
N LEU A 377 -16.52 -42.15 7.93
CA LEU A 377 -17.40 -41.83 6.79
C LEU A 377 -18.87 -42.21 7.05
N SER A 378 -19.16 -43.07 8.03
CA SER A 378 -20.52 -43.42 8.45
C SER A 378 -21.13 -42.43 9.45
N ASN A 379 -20.36 -41.45 9.93
CA ASN A 379 -20.81 -40.45 10.88
C ASN A 379 -21.35 -39.21 10.16
N GLU A 380 -22.67 -38.96 10.24
CA GLU A 380 -23.32 -37.80 9.63
C GLU A 380 -22.81 -36.47 10.21
N ASN A 381 -22.43 -36.44 11.50
CA ASN A 381 -21.89 -35.23 12.13
C ASN A 381 -20.49 -34.88 11.63
N TYR A 382 -19.71 -35.86 11.17
CA TYR A 382 -18.37 -35.63 10.68
C TYR A 382 -18.39 -34.87 9.35
N ALA A 383 -19.30 -35.21 8.43
CA ALA A 383 -19.48 -34.51 7.17
C ALA A 383 -19.74 -33.01 7.38
N GLN A 384 -20.62 -32.70 8.34
CA GLN A 384 -20.98 -31.33 8.69
C GLN A 384 -19.80 -30.58 9.31
N GLN A 385 -19.02 -31.22 10.19
CA GLN A 385 -17.83 -30.62 10.80
C GLN A 385 -16.73 -30.36 9.76
N LEU A 386 -16.48 -31.31 8.86
CA LEU A 386 -15.54 -31.18 7.76
C LEU A 386 -15.94 -30.02 6.84
N MET A 387 -17.22 -29.97 6.44
CA MET A 387 -17.77 -28.88 5.63
C MET A 387 -17.60 -27.52 6.33
N LYS A 388 -17.89 -27.46 7.64
CA LYS A 388 -17.69 -26.23 8.43
C LYS A 388 -16.23 -25.79 8.46
N SER A 389 -15.28 -26.72 8.61
CA SER A 389 -13.84 -26.40 8.59
C SER A 389 -13.38 -25.90 7.22
N ILE A 390 -13.87 -26.50 6.13
CA ILE A 390 -13.58 -26.03 4.76
C ILE A 390 -14.13 -24.62 4.56
N LEU A 391 -15.38 -24.35 4.94
CA LEU A 391 -15.98 -23.02 4.85
C LEU A 391 -15.24 -21.98 5.70
N SER A 392 -14.82 -22.34 6.91
CA SER A 392 -13.99 -21.52 7.79
C SER A 392 -12.66 -21.14 7.13
N ALA A 393 -11.99 -22.13 6.53
CA ALA A 393 -10.74 -21.93 5.83
C ALA A 393 -10.90 -21.11 4.53
N MET A 394 -11.97 -21.32 3.75
CA MET A 394 -12.31 -20.46 2.60
C MET A 394 -12.52 -19.01 3.04
N ASN A 395 -13.23 -18.79 4.16
CA ASN A 395 -13.40 -17.47 4.74
C ASN A 395 -12.07 -16.84 5.18
N ALA A 396 -11.15 -17.61 5.77
CA ALA A 396 -9.84 -17.11 6.16
C ALA A 396 -9.03 -16.59 4.95
N ILE A 397 -9.14 -17.25 3.79
CA ILE A 397 -8.55 -16.77 2.53
C ILE A 397 -9.24 -15.49 2.04
N GLY A 398 -10.58 -15.44 2.07
CA GLY A 398 -11.32 -14.23 1.71
C GLY A 398 -10.94 -13.02 2.58
N ILE A 399 -10.76 -13.25 3.89
CA ILE A 399 -10.26 -12.24 4.83
C ILE A 399 -8.82 -11.84 4.49
N LEU A 400 -7.95 -12.79 4.15
CA LEU A 400 -6.57 -12.51 3.75
C LEU A 400 -6.53 -11.59 2.52
N VAL A 401 -7.24 -11.93 1.44
CA VAL A 401 -7.28 -11.09 0.21
C VAL A 401 -7.76 -9.68 0.51
N ARG A 402 -8.76 -9.55 1.39
CA ARG A 402 -9.26 -8.23 1.84
C ARG A 402 -8.17 -7.44 2.57
N HIS A 403 -7.34 -8.06 3.40
CA HIS A 403 -6.20 -7.37 4.04
C HIS A 403 -5.13 -6.85 3.07
N TYR A 404 -5.12 -7.31 1.83
CA TYR A 404 -4.26 -6.80 0.75
C TYR A 404 -4.98 -5.80 -0.16
N SER A 405 -6.26 -5.51 0.08
CA SER A 405 -7.04 -4.49 -0.62
C SER A 405 -7.14 -3.22 0.20
N SER A 406 -7.12 -2.04 -0.42
CA SER A 406 -7.36 -0.79 0.32
C SER A 406 -8.74 -0.80 0.98
N ASN A 407 -8.83 -0.37 2.23
CA ASN A 407 -10.09 -0.29 2.99
C ASN A 407 -11.14 0.56 2.25
N ARG A 408 -10.71 1.54 1.45
CA ARG A 408 -11.61 2.41 0.67
C ARG A 408 -12.30 1.71 -0.51
N LEU A 409 -11.77 0.56 -0.92
CA LEU A 409 -12.29 -0.24 -2.03
C LEU A 409 -13.09 -1.45 -1.53
N GLN A 410 -13.09 -1.70 -0.23
CA GLN A 410 -13.75 -2.86 0.37
C GLN A 410 -15.20 -2.55 0.75
N ILE A 411 -16.08 -3.49 0.43
CA ILE A 411 -17.45 -3.50 0.95
C ILE A 411 -17.40 -3.96 2.41
N ARG A 412 -18.03 -3.20 3.30
CA ARG A 412 -18.09 -3.51 4.73
C ARG A 412 -18.84 -4.82 4.96
N VAL A 413 -18.20 -5.77 5.63
CA VAL A 413 -18.82 -7.04 6.02
C VAL A 413 -19.26 -6.94 7.47
N ASN A 414 -20.57 -6.95 7.69
CA ASN A 414 -21.13 -6.87 9.05
C ASN A 414 -21.20 -8.24 9.74
N ASN A 415 -21.13 -9.34 8.98
CA ASN A 415 -21.25 -10.70 9.52
C ASN A 415 -20.20 -11.63 8.92
N THR A 416 -19.21 -12.01 9.74
CA THR A 416 -18.10 -12.90 9.37
C THR A 416 -18.50 -14.39 9.31
N ASN A 417 -19.73 -14.73 9.70
CA ASN A 417 -20.24 -16.11 9.63
C ASN A 417 -20.78 -16.49 8.24
N ILE A 418 -20.87 -15.54 7.32
CA ILE A 418 -21.29 -15.79 5.93
C ILE A 418 -20.04 -16.14 5.12
N SER A 419 -20.18 -17.03 4.13
CA SER A 419 -19.11 -17.29 3.17
C SER A 419 -18.82 -16.03 2.37
N LEU A 420 -17.62 -15.46 2.52
CA LEU A 420 -17.22 -14.21 1.85
C LEU A 420 -17.29 -14.34 0.33
N ASP A 421 -16.94 -15.51 -0.22
CA ASP A 421 -17.04 -15.79 -1.65
C ASP A 421 -18.47 -15.61 -2.18
N ARG A 422 -19.48 -16.07 -1.42
CA ARG A 422 -20.89 -15.90 -1.81
C ARG A 422 -21.34 -14.45 -1.72
N LEU A 423 -20.81 -13.69 -0.77
CA LEU A 423 -21.10 -12.28 -0.64
C LEU A 423 -20.51 -11.51 -1.83
N ASP A 424 -19.26 -11.82 -2.19
CA ASP A 424 -18.58 -11.20 -3.33
C ASP A 424 -19.30 -11.55 -4.65
N GLU A 425 -19.72 -12.81 -4.83
CA GLU A 425 -20.54 -13.24 -5.98
C GLU A 425 -21.88 -12.48 -6.03
N ALA A 426 -22.61 -12.41 -4.92
CA ALA A 426 -23.87 -11.68 -4.84
C ALA A 426 -23.70 -10.18 -5.17
N HIS A 427 -22.60 -9.57 -4.74
CA HIS A 427 -22.27 -8.18 -5.10
C HIS A 427 -21.96 -8.02 -6.59
N GLN A 428 -21.21 -8.94 -7.19
CA GLN A 428 -20.94 -8.89 -8.63
C GLN A 428 -22.23 -9.04 -9.43
N THR A 429 -23.12 -9.94 -9.04
CA THR A 429 -24.45 -10.07 -9.65
C THR A 429 -25.25 -8.79 -9.48
N LEU A 430 -25.29 -8.20 -8.28
CA LEU A 430 -25.98 -6.94 -8.04
C LEU A 430 -25.45 -5.80 -8.92
N LEU A 431 -24.13 -5.66 -9.05
CA LEU A 431 -23.51 -4.63 -9.91
C LEU A 431 -23.87 -4.84 -11.39
N ASN A 432 -23.92 -6.08 -11.87
CA ASN A 432 -24.32 -6.39 -13.24
C ASN A 432 -25.79 -6.12 -13.50
N GLU A 433 -26.68 -6.57 -12.61
CA GLU A 433 -28.12 -6.31 -12.74
C GLU A 433 -28.44 -4.82 -12.63
N THR A 434 -27.77 -4.09 -11.73
CA THR A 434 -27.94 -2.64 -11.61
C THR A 434 -27.53 -1.91 -12.89
N LYS A 435 -26.43 -2.32 -13.53
CA LYS A 435 -25.99 -1.76 -14.81
C LYS A 435 -27.02 -2.03 -15.92
N ASN A 436 -27.44 -3.29 -16.05
CA ASN A 436 -28.43 -3.70 -17.05
C ASN A 436 -29.76 -2.93 -16.89
N LEU A 437 -30.23 -2.77 -15.66
CA LEU A 437 -31.47 -2.04 -15.37
C LEU A 437 -31.31 -0.53 -15.62
N THR A 438 -30.14 0.04 -15.33
CA THR A 438 -29.83 1.45 -15.63
C THR A 438 -29.84 1.68 -17.14
N ASP A 439 -29.17 0.82 -17.91
CA ASP A 439 -29.14 0.89 -19.38
C ASP A 439 -30.55 0.74 -19.98
N PHE A 440 -31.35 -0.19 -19.45
CA PHE A 440 -32.75 -0.36 -19.84
C PHE A 440 -33.56 0.92 -19.63
N VAL A 441 -33.51 1.51 -18.42
CA VAL A 441 -34.25 2.75 -18.12
C VAL A 441 -33.78 3.90 -19.02
N CYS A 442 -32.48 4.02 -19.26
CA CYS A 442 -31.93 5.04 -20.13
C CYS A 442 -32.42 4.90 -21.58
N GLN A 443 -32.44 3.68 -22.11
CA GLN A 443 -32.96 3.38 -23.45
C GLN A 443 -34.46 3.66 -23.55
N SER A 444 -35.25 3.23 -22.56
CA SER A 444 -36.70 3.50 -22.51
C SER A 444 -37.02 4.99 -22.47
N LEU A 445 -36.29 5.77 -21.67
CA LEU A 445 -36.43 7.24 -21.62
C LEU A 445 -36.03 7.91 -22.93
N THR A 446 -34.98 7.42 -23.59
CA THR A 446 -34.54 7.94 -24.89
C THR A 446 -35.57 7.65 -25.98
N LEU A 447 -36.14 6.45 -25.99
CA LEU A 447 -37.22 6.08 -26.92
C LEU A 447 -38.46 6.94 -26.68
N TYR A 448 -38.85 7.15 -25.41
CA TYR A 448 -39.96 8.03 -25.06
C TYR A 448 -39.72 9.50 -25.44
N ALA A 449 -38.49 9.99 -25.28
CA ALA A 449 -38.11 11.34 -25.68
C ALA A 449 -38.27 11.58 -27.20
N ASN A 450 -38.05 10.54 -28.00
CA ASN A 450 -38.23 10.56 -29.45
C ASN A 450 -39.69 10.30 -29.87
N ASP A 451 -40.40 9.43 -29.14
CA ASP A 451 -41.77 9.01 -29.40
C ASP A 451 -42.56 8.88 -28.10
N GLN A 452 -43.44 9.85 -27.83
CA GLN A 452 -44.23 9.93 -26.61
C GLN A 452 -45.32 8.83 -26.48
N THR A 453 -45.46 7.96 -27.49
CA THR A 453 -46.41 6.83 -27.44
C THR A 453 -45.83 5.58 -26.76
N GLN A 454 -44.53 5.57 -26.47
CA GLN A 454 -43.86 4.46 -25.78
C GLN A 454 -44.33 4.29 -24.33
N ASN A 455 -44.42 3.05 -23.86
CA ASN A 455 -44.86 2.76 -22.50
C ASN A 455 -43.75 3.08 -21.47
N ILE A 456 -44.08 3.92 -20.50
CA ILE A 456 -43.20 4.39 -19.42
C ILE A 456 -43.66 3.94 -18.02
N GLU A 457 -44.71 3.14 -17.91
CA GLU A 457 -45.29 2.67 -16.65
C GLU A 457 -44.27 1.90 -15.79
N ALA A 458 -43.37 1.15 -16.43
CA ALA A 458 -42.34 0.37 -15.73
C ALA A 458 -41.23 1.24 -15.12
N ILE A 459 -41.01 2.46 -15.61
CA ILE A 459 -39.85 3.29 -15.23
C ILE A 459 -39.87 3.66 -13.75
N ALA A 460 -41.05 4.01 -13.20
CA ALA A 460 -41.18 4.31 -11.77
C ALA A 460 -40.86 3.09 -10.89
N GLY A 461 -41.19 1.88 -11.36
CA GLY A 461 -40.85 0.62 -10.70
C GLY A 461 -39.34 0.37 -10.73
N SER A 462 -38.74 0.44 -11.92
CA SER A 462 -37.29 0.26 -12.12
C SER A 462 -36.47 1.27 -11.30
N LEU A 463 -36.89 2.54 -11.20
CA LEU A 463 -36.21 3.53 -10.36
C LEU A 463 -36.25 3.19 -8.87
N LYS A 464 -37.32 2.54 -8.37
CA LYS A 464 -37.39 2.05 -6.98
C LYS A 464 -36.47 0.85 -6.77
N GLU A 465 -36.39 -0.06 -7.74
CA GLU A 465 -35.45 -1.18 -7.70
C GLU A 465 -34.00 -0.69 -7.69
N LEU A 466 -33.66 0.27 -8.55
CA LEU A 466 -32.35 0.95 -8.57
C LEU A 466 -32.05 1.66 -7.25
N ALA A 467 -33.06 2.27 -6.60
CA ALA A 467 -32.89 2.86 -5.27
C ALA A 467 -32.55 1.82 -4.20
N GLY A 468 -33.20 0.65 -4.24
CA GLY A 468 -32.88 -0.47 -3.37
C GLY A 468 -31.45 -0.98 -3.61
N ALA A 469 -31.04 -1.11 -4.88
CA ALA A 469 -29.67 -1.47 -5.22
C ALA A 469 -28.65 -0.45 -4.67
N ALA A 470 -28.93 0.85 -4.78
CA ALA A 470 -28.09 1.91 -4.23
C ALA A 470 -27.90 1.82 -2.70
N GLU A 471 -28.95 1.40 -1.98
CA GLU A 471 -28.89 1.13 -0.53
C GLU A 471 -27.95 -0.04 -0.22
N PHE A 472 -28.08 -1.16 -0.95
CA PHE A 472 -27.19 -2.32 -0.80
C PHE A 472 -25.72 -2.03 -1.15
N LEU A 473 -25.48 -1.10 -2.08
CA LEU A 473 -24.15 -0.60 -2.42
C LEU A 473 -23.61 0.45 -1.41
N GLY A 474 -24.40 0.80 -0.39
CA GLY A 474 -23.99 1.67 0.70
C GLY A 474 -24.10 3.17 0.40
N SER A 475 -24.84 3.56 -0.64
CA SER A 475 -25.03 4.97 -1.00
C SER A 475 -26.45 5.48 -0.72
N THR A 476 -26.62 6.08 0.45
CA THR A 476 -27.89 6.67 0.88
C THR A 476 -28.28 7.91 0.09
N VAL A 477 -27.30 8.66 -0.44
CA VAL A 477 -27.55 9.86 -1.25
C VAL A 477 -28.24 9.49 -2.56
N GLN A 478 -27.77 8.47 -3.26
CA GLN A 478 -28.36 8.01 -4.52
C GLN A 478 -29.69 7.30 -4.29
N GLN A 479 -29.80 6.51 -3.22
CA GLN A 479 -31.08 5.93 -2.82
C GLN A 479 -32.15 7.03 -2.69
N ASN A 480 -31.84 8.10 -1.95
CA ASN A 480 -32.77 9.22 -1.79
C ASN A 480 -33.09 9.90 -3.13
N ALA A 481 -32.08 10.22 -3.94
CA ALA A 481 -32.27 10.86 -5.24
C ALA A 481 -33.16 10.02 -6.18
N LEU A 482 -32.96 8.70 -6.23
CA LEU A 482 -33.75 7.77 -7.03
C LEU A 482 -35.18 7.61 -6.51
N LEU A 483 -35.39 7.51 -5.20
CA LEU A 483 -36.73 7.44 -4.61
C LEU A 483 -37.55 8.71 -4.88
N GLU A 484 -36.92 9.87 -4.77
CA GLU A 484 -37.57 11.15 -5.07
C GLU A 484 -37.93 11.26 -6.56
N THR A 485 -37.02 10.82 -7.44
CA THR A 485 -37.26 10.75 -8.88
C THR A 485 -38.39 9.77 -9.22
N ALA A 486 -38.41 8.59 -8.59
CA ALA A 486 -39.45 7.60 -8.79
C ALA A 486 -40.84 8.11 -8.36
N LYS A 487 -40.93 8.85 -7.25
CA LYS A 487 -42.18 9.50 -6.81
C LYS A 487 -42.65 10.54 -7.81
N PHE A 488 -41.73 11.34 -8.36
CA PHE A 488 -42.03 12.32 -9.40
C PHE A 488 -42.58 11.65 -10.66
N VAL A 489 -41.89 10.63 -11.17
CA VAL A 489 -42.27 9.88 -12.37
C VAL A 489 -43.63 9.23 -12.19
N GLN A 490 -43.88 8.56 -11.05
CA GLN A 490 -45.19 7.98 -10.75
C GLN A 490 -46.30 9.02 -10.77
N LYS A 491 -46.09 10.18 -10.13
CA LYS A 491 -47.09 11.26 -10.10
C LYS A 491 -47.41 11.78 -11.50
N GLN A 492 -46.41 11.94 -12.37
CA GLN A 492 -46.59 12.36 -13.76
C GLN A 492 -47.38 11.32 -14.58
N ILE A 493 -47.07 10.03 -14.41
CA ILE A 493 -47.77 8.92 -15.06
C ILE A 493 -49.23 8.86 -14.58
N ASP A 494 -49.48 8.91 -13.27
CA ASP A 494 -50.83 8.88 -12.70
C ASP A 494 -51.68 10.08 -13.17
N GLN A 495 -51.04 11.21 -13.46
CA GLN A 495 -51.67 12.43 -13.98
C GLN A 495 -51.75 12.47 -15.52
N ASN A 496 -51.25 11.45 -16.22
CA ASN A 496 -51.12 11.42 -17.69
C ASN A 496 -50.46 12.69 -18.27
N GLN A 497 -49.48 13.24 -17.56
CA GLN A 497 -48.71 14.39 -18.05
C GLN A 497 -47.45 13.91 -18.78
N PRO A 498 -47.15 14.46 -19.98
CA PRO A 498 -45.94 14.12 -20.70
C PRO A 498 -44.73 14.78 -20.02
N PHE A 499 -43.60 14.06 -19.98
CA PHE A 499 -42.35 14.61 -19.50
C PHE A 499 -41.79 15.66 -20.47
N ASN A 500 -41.28 16.77 -19.93
CA ASN A 500 -40.51 17.73 -20.72
C ASN A 500 -39.03 17.32 -20.83
N HIS A 501 -38.32 17.90 -21.79
CA HIS A 501 -36.93 17.57 -22.06
C HIS A 501 -36.02 17.81 -20.85
N ASP A 502 -36.24 18.90 -20.10
CA ASP A 502 -35.48 19.21 -18.89
C ASP A 502 -35.68 18.16 -17.79
N GLN A 503 -36.90 17.64 -17.62
CA GLN A 503 -37.22 16.61 -16.64
C GLN A 503 -36.55 15.30 -17.00
N ILE A 504 -36.58 14.92 -18.29
CA ILE A 504 -35.86 13.74 -18.80
C ILE A 504 -34.36 13.89 -18.54
N HIS A 505 -33.79 15.08 -18.80
CA HIS A 505 -32.38 15.36 -18.51
C HIS A 505 -32.07 15.26 -17.01
N CYS A 506 -32.95 15.73 -16.12
CA CYS A 506 -32.76 15.57 -14.67
C CYS A 506 -32.77 14.10 -14.25
N ILE A 507 -33.65 13.27 -14.85
CA ILE A 507 -33.69 11.83 -14.60
C ILE A 507 -32.38 11.17 -15.07
N PHE A 508 -31.87 11.53 -16.25
CA PHE A 508 -30.57 11.04 -16.74
C PHE A 508 -29.42 11.41 -15.80
N ASN A 509 -29.38 12.62 -15.26
CA ASN A 509 -28.35 13.01 -14.29
C ASN A 509 -28.37 12.14 -13.02
N VAL A 510 -29.56 11.78 -12.54
CA VAL A 510 -29.71 10.90 -11.37
C VAL A 510 -29.21 9.48 -11.70
N LEU A 511 -29.59 8.95 -12.87
CA LEU A 511 -29.14 7.63 -13.35
C LEU A 511 -27.62 7.60 -13.57
N ALA A 512 -27.03 8.65 -14.16
CA ALA A 512 -25.60 8.76 -14.37
C ALA A 512 -24.80 8.70 -13.06
N GLY A 513 -25.34 9.28 -11.97
CA GLY A 513 -24.71 9.18 -10.64
C GLY A 513 -24.67 7.75 -10.10
N LEU A 514 -25.72 6.97 -10.33
CA LEU A 514 -25.73 5.53 -9.98
C LEU A 514 -24.82 4.73 -10.92
N ASP A 515 -24.82 5.05 -12.20
CA ASP A 515 -24.01 4.39 -13.21
C ASP A 515 -22.51 4.53 -12.92
N MET A 516 -22.07 5.75 -12.60
CA MET A 516 -20.71 6.03 -12.16
C MET A 516 -20.35 5.30 -10.86
N LEU A 517 -21.29 5.17 -9.90
CA LEU A 517 -21.07 4.38 -8.69
C LEU A 517 -20.79 2.91 -9.03
N VAL A 518 -21.61 2.32 -9.90
CA VAL A 518 -21.47 0.92 -10.34
C VAL A 518 -20.15 0.72 -11.07
N ASP A 519 -19.80 1.60 -12.00
CA ASP A 519 -18.56 1.51 -12.77
C ASP A 519 -17.32 1.66 -11.87
N ASN A 520 -17.33 2.61 -10.92
CA ASN A 520 -16.25 2.78 -9.95
C ASN A 520 -16.06 1.54 -9.07
N LEU A 521 -17.15 0.95 -8.56
CA LEU A 521 -17.10 -0.26 -7.75
C LEU A 521 -16.61 -1.48 -8.56
N LYS A 522 -17.06 -1.63 -9.82
CA LYS A 522 -16.59 -2.68 -10.74
C LYS A 522 -15.09 -2.57 -11.02
N ASN A 523 -14.61 -1.34 -11.23
CA ASN A 523 -13.21 -1.06 -11.55
C ASN A 523 -12.31 -0.91 -10.32
N LYS A 524 -12.83 -1.15 -9.11
CA LYS A 524 -12.11 -0.95 -7.83
C LYS A 524 -11.51 0.45 -7.72
N GLN A 525 -12.25 1.46 -8.16
CA GLN A 525 -11.91 2.87 -8.02
C GLN A 525 -12.64 3.49 -6.82
N PRO A 526 -12.03 4.48 -6.16
CA PRO A 526 -12.65 5.11 -5.01
C PRO A 526 -13.84 5.96 -5.45
N VAL A 527 -14.89 5.93 -4.63
CA VAL A 527 -16.13 6.66 -4.89
C VAL A 527 -16.03 8.06 -4.28
N LEU A 528 -16.07 9.11 -5.12
CA LEU A 528 -16.07 10.50 -4.67
C LEU A 528 -17.49 10.99 -4.37
N GLN A 529 -17.74 11.52 -3.17
CA GLN A 529 -19.06 12.03 -2.79
C GLN A 529 -19.54 13.18 -3.68
N SER A 530 -18.62 14.02 -4.16
CA SER A 530 -18.94 15.13 -5.06
C SER A 530 -19.57 14.69 -6.40
N MET A 531 -19.39 13.44 -6.80
CA MET A 531 -20.05 12.87 -7.99
C MET A 531 -21.57 12.82 -7.84
N PHE A 532 -22.08 12.79 -6.60
CA PHE A 532 -23.50 12.61 -6.32
C PHE A 532 -24.25 13.91 -6.07
N ASP A 533 -23.53 15.03 -5.94
CA ASP A 533 -24.14 16.35 -5.77
C ASP A 533 -25.02 16.72 -6.96
N VAL A 534 -24.58 16.38 -8.19
CA VAL A 534 -25.35 16.64 -9.42
C VAL A 534 -26.65 15.81 -9.45
N ALA A 535 -26.57 14.55 -9.04
CA ALA A 535 -27.74 13.67 -8.94
C ALA A 535 -28.73 14.19 -7.88
N LEU A 536 -28.24 14.58 -6.71
CA LEU A 536 -29.05 15.13 -5.63
C LEU A 536 -29.74 16.45 -6.04
N LEU A 537 -28.99 17.39 -6.63
CA LEU A 537 -29.51 18.66 -7.12
C LEU A 537 -30.58 18.45 -8.21
N SER A 538 -30.35 17.53 -9.14
CA SER A 538 -31.30 17.22 -10.21
C SER A 538 -32.60 16.62 -9.66
N SER A 539 -32.51 15.75 -8.66
CA SER A 539 -33.70 15.19 -7.99
C SER A 539 -34.49 16.24 -7.22
N GLN A 540 -33.82 17.14 -6.50
CA GLN A 540 -34.46 18.27 -5.82
C GLN A 540 -35.15 19.23 -6.80
N GLN A 541 -34.59 19.44 -8.00
CA GLN A 541 -35.23 20.23 -9.04
C GLN A 541 -36.52 19.59 -9.54
N LEU A 542 -36.55 18.26 -9.69
CA LEU A 542 -37.76 17.52 -10.05
C LEU A 542 -38.85 17.66 -8.97
N GLN A 543 -38.48 17.57 -7.69
CA GLN A 543 -39.44 17.80 -6.60
C GLN A 543 -40.04 19.21 -6.62
N LYS A 544 -39.21 20.24 -6.77
CA LYS A 544 -39.68 21.64 -6.83
C LYS A 544 -40.63 21.89 -8.01
N LYS A 545 -40.50 21.15 -9.11
CA LYS A 545 -41.39 21.24 -10.27
C LYS A 545 -42.68 20.42 -10.10
N ALA A 546 -42.75 19.50 -9.14
CA ALA A 546 -43.95 18.71 -8.82
C ALA A 546 -44.78 19.25 -7.65
N ALA A 547 -44.21 20.15 -6.84
CA ALA A 547 -44.94 20.95 -5.85
C ALA A 547 -45.66 22.10 -6.56
#